data_AF-A0A966Y1D4-F1
#
_entry.id   AF-A0A966Y1D4-F1
#
_cell.length_a   1.000
_cell.length_b   1.000
_cell.length_c   1.000
_cell.angle_alpha   90.00
_cell.angle_beta   90.00
_cell.angle_gamma   90.00
#
_symmetry.space_group_name_H-M   'P 1'
#
loop_
_entity.id
_entity.type
_entity.pdbx_description
1 polymer ?
#
loop_
_entity_poly.entity_id
_entity_poly.type
_entity_poly.pdbx_seq_one_letter_code
_entity_poly.pdbx_strand_id
1 'polypeptide(L)'
;MSMPPDRRVVSVSPLGPLRPELPVWGLFGRGLLVVLGHILIVPSPWTSTSFYRFLTERIALPDGRRLKFAGQPGDIWYAFIAFSVLTWLHPSLDRSGLPQAFGLALMLASWALMVLILKWFCTNVRSEDGRLSLSFEGGYWAYIGWNILLIVSFVTIVGWAWVAKYMAQWICRNVRGTLSFDFTATGWEILWRTLVFLLASMLVIPIPWMIHWYADWMISQISVIQPGAAVATA
;
A
#
# COMPACT_ATOMS: atom_id res chain seq x y z
N MET A 1 42.20 3.59 34.36
CA MET A 1 41.25 2.64 33.78
C MET A 1 40.03 3.44 33.31
N SER A 2 40.06 3.93 32.08
CA SER A 2 39.07 4.87 31.53
C SER A 2 37.87 4.10 30.99
N MET A 3 36.68 4.37 31.52
CA MET A 3 35.39 3.89 30.99
C MET A 3 35.23 4.32 29.52
N PRO A 4 34.78 3.44 28.61
CA PRO A 4 34.42 3.84 27.26
C PRO A 4 33.17 4.74 27.28
N PRO A 5 33.06 5.71 26.36
CA PRO A 5 31.93 6.64 26.33
C PRO A 5 30.63 5.91 26.04
N ASP A 6 29.64 6.23 26.87
CA ASP A 6 28.28 5.73 26.84
C ASP A 6 27.69 5.89 25.42
N ARG A 7 27.39 4.75 24.78
CA ARG A 7 26.78 4.71 23.45
C ARG A 7 25.35 5.18 23.61
N ARG A 8 25.10 6.50 23.53
CA ARG A 8 23.74 7.06 23.58
C ARG A 8 22.91 6.34 22.53
N VAL A 9 22.01 5.49 23.00
CA VAL A 9 20.96 4.89 22.19
C VAL A 9 20.14 6.07 21.70
N VAL A 10 20.31 6.42 20.42
CA VAL A 10 19.49 7.45 19.79
C VAL A 10 18.05 6.95 19.90
N SER A 11 17.27 7.56 20.79
CA SER A 11 15.89 7.18 21.01
C SER A 11 15.10 7.50 19.76
N VAL A 12 14.82 6.46 18.99
CA VAL A 12 13.85 6.50 17.90
C VAL A 12 12.50 6.81 18.54
N SER A 13 12.12 8.08 18.54
CA SER A 13 10.83 8.50 19.11
C SER A 13 9.76 8.31 18.03
N PRO A 14 8.76 7.44 18.24
CA PRO A 14 7.64 7.33 17.31
C PRO A 14 6.89 8.66 17.30
N LEU A 15 6.77 9.27 16.11
CA LEU A 15 6.02 10.53 15.94
C LEU A 15 4.50 10.30 16.11
N GLY A 16 4.05 9.06 15.93
CA GLY A 16 2.66 8.64 16.11
C GLY A 16 2.06 8.00 14.85
N PRO A 17 0.79 7.54 14.90
CA PRO A 17 0.08 6.99 13.76
C PRO A 17 -0.36 8.06 12.75
N LEU A 18 -0.46 7.67 11.48
CA LEU A 18 -1.10 8.48 10.45
C LEU A 18 -2.56 8.73 10.81
N ARG A 19 -3.05 9.93 10.48
CA ARG A 19 -4.43 10.34 10.75
C ARG A 19 -5.21 10.41 9.43
N PRO A 20 -6.05 9.40 9.13
CA PRO A 20 -6.96 9.46 7.99
C PRO A 20 -8.09 10.45 8.24
N GLU A 21 -8.37 11.32 7.26
CA GLU A 21 -9.53 12.23 7.21
C GLU A 21 -10.35 11.92 5.94
N LEU A 22 -10.76 10.67 5.79
CA LEU A 22 -11.38 10.17 4.57
C LEU A 22 -12.91 10.33 4.60
N PRO A 23 -13.54 11.10 3.70
CA PRO A 23 -15.00 11.13 3.63
C PRO A 23 -15.54 9.81 3.06
N VAL A 24 -16.54 9.22 3.73
CA VAL A 24 -17.17 7.92 3.36
C VAL A 24 -17.52 7.84 1.88
N TRP A 25 -18.32 8.81 1.39
CA TRP A 25 -18.78 8.82 0.00
C TRP A 25 -17.68 9.16 -1.00
N GLY A 26 -16.70 9.98 -0.60
CA GLY A 26 -15.56 10.31 -1.46
C GLY A 26 -14.66 9.09 -1.69
N LEU A 27 -14.40 8.32 -0.63
CA LEU A 27 -13.64 7.08 -0.70
C LEU A 27 -14.36 6.03 -1.54
N PHE A 28 -15.65 5.79 -1.26
CA PHE A 28 -16.45 4.83 -2.02
C PHE A 28 -16.55 5.21 -3.51
N GLY A 29 -16.93 6.44 -3.81
CA GLY A 29 -17.11 6.91 -5.18
C GLY A 29 -15.83 6.84 -6.00
N ARG A 30 -14.69 7.27 -5.45
CA ARG A 30 -13.40 7.17 -6.17
C ARG A 30 -12.89 5.73 -6.25
N GLY A 31 -13.15 4.89 -5.23
CA GLY A 31 -12.88 3.45 -5.30
C GLY A 31 -13.65 2.79 -6.45
N LEU A 32 -14.93 3.13 -6.60
CA LEU A 32 -15.76 2.65 -7.73
C LEU A 32 -15.21 3.13 -9.07
N LEU A 33 -14.77 4.39 -9.18
CA LEU A 33 -14.11 4.90 -10.39
C LEU A 33 -12.83 4.14 -10.72
N VAL A 34 -12.02 3.74 -9.73
CA VAL A 34 -10.84 2.90 -9.97
C VAL A 34 -11.22 1.54 -10.53
N VAL A 35 -12.24 0.89 -9.96
CA VAL A 35 -12.76 -0.39 -10.46
C VAL A 35 -13.25 -0.26 -11.90
N LEU A 36 -14.06 0.77 -12.18
CA LEU A 36 -14.53 1.06 -13.54
C LEU A 36 -13.38 1.37 -14.50
N GLY A 37 -12.36 2.11 -14.04
CA GLY A 37 -11.16 2.40 -14.83
C GLY A 37 -10.38 1.15 -15.20
N HIS A 38 -10.27 0.18 -14.29
CA HIS A 38 -9.64 -1.12 -14.57
C HIS A 38 -10.50 -2.00 -15.48
N ILE A 39 -11.84 -1.97 -15.35
CA ILE A 39 -12.76 -2.65 -16.27
C ILE A 39 -12.61 -2.10 -17.68
N LEU A 40 -12.57 -0.77 -17.82
CA LEU A 40 -12.50 -0.08 -19.11
C LEU A 40 -11.08 0.01 -19.68
N ILE A 41 -10.06 -0.34 -18.88
CA ILE A 41 -8.62 -0.35 -19.20
C ILE A 41 -8.04 1.03 -19.53
N VAL A 42 -8.58 1.72 -20.53
CA VAL A 42 -8.13 3.04 -21.00
C VAL A 42 -8.18 4.08 -19.88
N PRO A 43 -9.25 4.22 -19.08
CA PRO A 43 -9.30 5.24 -18.02
C PRO A 43 -8.44 4.90 -16.79
N SER A 44 -7.88 3.68 -16.69
CA SER A 44 -7.18 3.20 -15.50
C SER A 44 -6.06 4.12 -14.97
N PRO A 45 -5.24 4.80 -15.81
CA PRO A 45 -4.23 5.73 -15.30
C PRO A 45 -4.88 6.92 -14.59
N TRP A 46 -5.92 7.51 -15.18
CA TRP A 46 -6.59 8.69 -14.62
C TRP A 46 -7.35 8.38 -13.34
N THR A 47 -8.07 7.27 -13.30
CA THR A 47 -8.83 6.89 -12.11
C THR A 47 -7.91 6.53 -10.95
N SER A 48 -6.82 5.81 -11.22
CA SER A 48 -5.85 5.41 -10.18
C SER A 48 -5.07 6.59 -9.64
N THR A 49 -4.56 7.48 -10.50
CA THR A 49 -3.85 8.69 -10.06
C THR A 49 -4.75 9.67 -9.30
N SER A 50 -6.01 9.83 -9.73
CA SER A 50 -7.03 10.62 -8.99
C SER A 50 -7.30 10.04 -7.60
N PHE A 51 -7.33 8.71 -7.48
CA PHE A 51 -7.49 8.01 -6.20
C PHE A 51 -6.26 8.13 -5.30
N TYR A 52 -5.04 7.99 -5.84
CA TYR A 52 -3.81 8.21 -5.07
C TYR A 52 -3.70 9.65 -4.56
N ARG A 53 -4.06 10.63 -5.39
CA ARG A 53 -4.15 12.03 -4.99
C ARG A 53 -5.20 12.23 -3.89
N PHE A 54 -6.37 11.61 -4.02
CA PHE A 54 -7.40 11.64 -2.98
C PHE A 54 -6.89 11.17 -1.62
N LEU A 55 -6.27 9.99 -1.59
CA LEU A 55 -5.82 9.37 -0.35
C LEU A 55 -4.74 10.22 0.31
N THR A 56 -3.70 10.58 -0.45
CA THR A 56 -2.57 11.34 0.08
C THR A 56 -2.98 12.70 0.64
N GLU A 57 -3.82 13.47 -0.05
CA GLU A 57 -4.29 14.79 0.43
C GLU A 57 -5.18 14.72 1.68
N ARG A 58 -5.71 13.52 1.97
CA ARG A 58 -6.61 13.26 3.11
C ARG A 58 -5.96 12.43 4.20
N ILE A 59 -4.65 12.21 4.13
CA ILE A 59 -3.86 11.57 5.17
C ILE A 59 -2.95 12.63 5.78
N ALA A 60 -3.14 12.91 7.07
CA ALA A 60 -2.27 13.79 7.82
C ALA A 60 -1.17 13.00 8.53
N LEU A 61 0.04 13.57 8.50
CA LEU A 61 1.14 13.12 9.33
C LEU A 61 0.86 13.43 10.82
N PRO A 62 1.53 12.77 11.76
CA PRO A 62 1.29 12.99 13.19
C PRO A 62 1.59 14.43 13.66
N ASP A 63 2.46 15.13 12.94
CA ASP A 63 2.81 16.55 13.15
C ASP A 63 1.77 17.53 12.57
N GLY A 64 0.67 17.02 12.01
CA GLY A 64 -0.41 17.80 11.41
C GLY A 64 -0.16 18.20 9.95
N ARG A 65 1.00 17.88 9.37
CA ARG A 65 1.29 18.21 7.98
C ARG A 65 0.54 17.28 7.03
N ARG A 66 0.10 17.83 5.90
CA ARG A 66 -0.60 17.05 4.87
C ARG A 66 0.37 16.57 3.78
N LEU A 67 0.08 15.40 3.24
CA LEU A 67 0.79 14.88 2.07
C LEU A 67 0.16 15.46 0.80
N LYS A 68 0.99 15.68 -0.22
CA LYS A 68 0.58 16.06 -1.58
C LYS A 68 1.11 15.02 -2.55
N PHE A 69 0.36 14.80 -3.62
CA PHE A 69 0.75 13.87 -4.66
C PHE A 69 1.04 14.61 -5.96
N ALA A 70 2.29 14.48 -6.44
CA ALA A 70 2.76 15.13 -7.66
C ALA A 70 2.55 14.29 -8.92
N GLY A 71 2.25 12.99 -8.77
CA GLY A 71 2.17 12.04 -9.88
C GLY A 71 1.04 12.37 -10.86
N GLN A 72 1.33 12.14 -12.14
CA GLN A 72 0.42 12.38 -13.26
C GLN A 72 0.04 11.07 -13.97
N PRO A 73 -1.15 10.99 -14.57
CA PRO A 73 -1.56 9.81 -15.35
C PRO A 73 -0.55 9.44 -16.45
N GLY A 74 0.10 10.44 -17.04
CA GLY A 74 1.05 10.27 -18.15
C GLY A 74 2.41 9.69 -17.77
N ASP A 75 2.78 9.67 -16.48
CA ASP A 75 4.13 9.28 -16.07
C ASP A 75 4.42 7.79 -16.32
N ILE A 76 3.45 6.93 -15.97
CA ILE A 76 3.55 5.47 -16.09
C ILE A 76 2.25 4.86 -16.62
N TRP A 77 1.56 5.55 -17.53
CA TRP A 77 0.26 5.13 -18.08
C TRP A 77 0.28 3.67 -18.58
N TYR A 78 1.39 3.26 -19.21
CA TYR A 78 1.59 1.91 -19.73
C TYR A 78 1.55 0.85 -18.63
N ALA A 79 2.00 1.16 -17.40
CA ALA A 79 1.99 0.21 -16.30
C ALA A 79 0.56 -0.03 -15.79
N PHE A 80 -0.28 1.01 -15.70
CA PHE A 80 -1.69 0.87 -15.32
C PHE A 80 -2.49 0.11 -16.39
N ILE A 81 -2.28 0.43 -17.66
CA ILE A 81 -2.93 -0.27 -18.78
C ILE A 81 -2.47 -1.73 -18.82
N ALA A 82 -1.17 -2.00 -18.77
CA ALA A 82 -0.64 -3.36 -18.78
C ALA A 82 -1.13 -4.16 -17.58
N PHE A 83 -1.18 -3.56 -16.38
CA PHE A 83 -1.73 -4.22 -15.20
C PHE A 83 -3.20 -4.59 -15.40
N SER A 84 -4.02 -3.63 -15.86
CA SER A 84 -5.43 -3.86 -16.15
C SER A 84 -5.64 -4.96 -17.20
N VAL A 85 -4.90 -4.92 -18.31
CA VAL A 85 -4.95 -5.94 -19.36
C VAL A 85 -4.59 -7.31 -18.81
N LEU A 86 -3.48 -7.42 -18.07
CA LEU A 86 -3.02 -8.70 -17.51
C LEU A 86 -4.04 -9.30 -16.51
N THR A 87 -4.71 -8.46 -15.73
CA THR A 87 -5.78 -8.89 -14.82
C THR A 87 -6.96 -9.51 -15.57
N TRP A 88 -7.33 -8.98 -16.75
CA TRP A 88 -8.41 -9.54 -17.59
C TRP A 88 -7.98 -10.74 -18.43
N LEU A 89 -6.74 -10.72 -18.92
CA LEU A 89 -6.21 -11.71 -19.85
C LEU A 89 -5.96 -13.04 -19.13
N HIS A 90 -5.42 -13.01 -17.91
CA HIS A 90 -5.03 -14.22 -17.17
C HIS A 90 -6.18 -15.24 -17.02
N PRO A 91 -7.36 -14.90 -16.45
CA PRO A 91 -8.46 -15.86 -16.27
C PRO A 91 -9.09 -16.35 -17.59
N SER A 92 -8.87 -15.60 -18.68
CA SER A 92 -9.39 -15.90 -20.01
C SER A 92 -8.48 -16.90 -20.74
N LEU A 93 -7.16 -16.76 -20.58
CA LEU A 93 -6.18 -17.65 -21.20
C LEU A 93 -6.14 -19.03 -20.57
N ASP A 94 -6.36 -19.14 -19.26
CA ASP A 94 -6.44 -20.45 -18.58
C ASP A 94 -7.55 -21.35 -19.15
N ARG A 95 -8.59 -20.75 -19.75
CA ARG A 95 -9.71 -21.48 -20.39
C ARG A 95 -9.45 -21.84 -21.85
N SER A 96 -8.40 -21.29 -22.47
CA SER A 96 -8.15 -21.36 -23.92
C SER A 96 -7.28 -22.55 -24.36
N GLY A 97 -6.82 -23.39 -23.43
CA GLY A 97 -5.95 -24.54 -23.72
C GLY A 97 -4.47 -24.18 -23.95
N LEU A 98 -4.07 -22.94 -23.69
CA LEU A 98 -2.67 -22.53 -23.69
C LEU A 98 -1.88 -23.18 -22.54
N PRO A 99 -0.54 -23.28 -22.65
CA PRO A 99 0.29 -23.82 -21.59
C PRO A 99 0.12 -23.04 -20.27
N GLN A 100 -0.12 -23.74 -19.17
CA GLN A 100 -0.27 -23.14 -17.83
C GLN A 100 0.93 -22.26 -17.44
N ALA A 101 2.13 -22.60 -17.91
CA ALA A 101 3.34 -21.81 -17.69
C ALA A 101 3.21 -20.37 -18.21
N PHE A 102 2.45 -20.16 -19.30
CA PHE A 102 2.18 -18.84 -19.84
C PHE A 102 1.29 -18.00 -18.91
N GLY A 103 0.21 -18.60 -18.37
CA GLY A 103 -0.64 -17.94 -17.37
C GLY A 103 0.16 -17.52 -16.12
N LEU A 104 0.98 -18.43 -15.58
CA LEU A 104 1.86 -18.13 -14.45
C LEU A 104 2.83 -16.97 -14.76
N ALA A 105 3.42 -16.93 -15.96
CA ALA A 105 4.30 -15.84 -16.37
C ALA A 105 3.57 -14.48 -16.39
N LEU A 106 2.33 -14.43 -16.89
CA LEU A 106 1.51 -13.23 -16.89
C LEU A 106 1.11 -12.79 -15.47
N MET A 107 0.81 -13.75 -14.59
CA MET A 107 0.53 -13.47 -13.18
C MET A 107 1.75 -12.82 -12.51
N LEU A 108 2.94 -13.41 -12.69
CA LEU A 108 4.18 -12.85 -12.15
C LEU A 108 4.50 -11.46 -12.71
N ALA A 109 4.23 -11.24 -14.00
CA ALA A 109 4.37 -9.93 -14.64
C ALA A 109 3.43 -8.89 -14.01
N SER A 110 2.20 -9.25 -13.66
CA SER A 110 1.25 -8.34 -12.99
C SER A 110 1.75 -7.90 -11.61
N TRP A 111 2.40 -8.80 -10.85
CA TRP A 111 3.01 -8.47 -9.57
C TRP A 111 4.24 -7.59 -9.72
N ALA A 112 5.04 -7.79 -10.77
CA ALA A 112 6.17 -6.92 -11.07
C ALA A 112 5.70 -5.48 -11.42
N LEU A 113 4.62 -5.35 -12.19
CA LEU A 113 4.00 -4.05 -12.46
C LEU A 113 3.51 -3.36 -11.19
N MET A 114 2.95 -4.11 -10.24
CA MET A 114 2.52 -3.56 -8.96
C MET A 114 3.68 -2.95 -8.16
N VAL A 115 4.87 -3.58 -8.19
CA VAL A 115 6.08 -3.00 -7.58
C VAL A 115 6.50 -1.71 -8.30
N LEU A 116 6.40 -1.66 -9.63
CA LEU A 116 6.71 -0.44 -10.40
C LEU A 116 5.74 0.70 -10.02
N ILE A 117 4.44 0.41 -9.96
CA ILE A 117 3.42 1.37 -9.52
C ILE A 117 3.69 1.84 -8.09
N LEU A 118 4.05 0.94 -7.18
CA LEU A 118 4.37 1.28 -5.79
C LEU A 118 5.61 2.18 -5.69
N LYS A 119 6.68 1.86 -6.44
CA LYS A 119 7.89 2.69 -6.53
C LYS A 119 7.56 4.10 -7.02
N TRP A 120 6.82 4.17 -8.12
CA TRP A 120 6.38 5.43 -8.68
C TRP A 120 5.48 6.21 -7.72
N PHE A 121 4.55 5.54 -7.04
CA PHE A 121 3.68 6.16 -6.03
C PHE A 121 4.51 6.79 -4.91
N CYS A 122 5.41 6.03 -4.28
CA CYS A 122 6.25 6.54 -3.19
C CYS A 122 7.09 7.74 -3.63
N THR A 123 7.72 7.70 -4.82
CA THR A 123 8.54 8.81 -5.33
C THR A 123 7.74 10.09 -5.62
N ASN A 124 6.44 9.97 -5.89
CA ASN A 124 5.57 11.09 -6.20
C ASN A 124 4.79 11.63 -4.99
N VAL A 125 4.91 10.99 -3.83
CA VAL A 125 4.38 11.51 -2.56
C VAL A 125 5.36 12.53 -2.01
N ARG A 126 4.88 13.75 -1.82
CA ARG A 126 5.61 14.88 -1.23
C ARG A 126 4.85 15.40 -0.01
N SER A 127 5.54 16.11 0.86
CA SER A 127 4.88 16.91 1.91
C SER A 127 4.56 18.28 1.33
N GLU A 128 3.61 18.99 1.93
CA GLU A 128 3.25 20.36 1.56
C GLU A 128 4.46 21.30 1.39
N ASP A 129 5.48 21.15 2.24
CA ASP A 129 6.71 21.96 2.20
C ASP A 129 7.75 21.49 1.17
N GLY A 130 7.45 20.44 0.40
CA GLY A 130 8.38 19.83 -0.57
C GLY A 130 9.56 19.07 0.02
N ARG A 131 9.75 19.11 1.35
CA ARG A 131 10.91 18.49 2.05
C ARG A 131 10.81 16.98 2.21
N LEU A 132 9.64 16.37 1.98
CA LEU A 132 9.48 14.92 2.08
C LEU A 132 9.87 14.25 0.76
N SER A 133 10.82 13.33 0.85
CA SER A 133 11.14 12.43 -0.25
C SER A 133 11.00 11.01 0.24
N LEU A 134 10.16 10.22 -0.43
CA LEU A 134 9.99 8.80 -0.18
C LEU A 134 10.43 8.02 -1.42
N SER A 135 11.07 6.89 -1.22
CA SER A 135 11.44 5.93 -2.25
C SER A 135 11.11 4.53 -1.73
N PHE A 136 10.67 3.65 -2.63
CA PHE A 136 10.47 2.25 -2.28
C PHE A 136 11.65 1.42 -2.78
N GLU A 137 12.41 0.85 -1.84
CA GLU A 137 13.61 0.03 -2.12
C GLU A 137 13.30 -1.47 -2.13
N GLY A 138 12.03 -1.86 -2.02
CA GLY A 138 11.64 -3.26 -2.05
C GLY A 138 11.97 -3.94 -3.38
N GLY A 139 12.53 -5.15 -3.28
CA GLY A 139 12.86 -5.99 -4.43
C GLY A 139 11.62 -6.65 -5.06
N TYR A 140 11.65 -6.82 -6.39
CA TYR A 140 10.59 -7.51 -7.14
C TYR A 140 10.38 -8.95 -6.66
N TRP A 141 11.48 -9.70 -6.47
CA TRP A 141 11.43 -11.09 -6.01
C TRP A 141 10.84 -11.25 -4.61
N ALA A 142 11.12 -10.32 -3.70
CA ALA A 142 10.55 -10.34 -2.37
C ALA A 142 9.03 -10.09 -2.41
N TYR A 143 8.56 -9.15 -3.24
CA TYR A 143 7.13 -8.92 -3.42
C TYR A 143 6.42 -10.15 -4.03
N ILE A 144 7.03 -10.78 -5.03
CA ILE A 144 6.54 -12.03 -5.61
C ILE A 144 6.48 -13.13 -4.54
N GLY A 145 7.54 -13.29 -3.75
CA GLY A 145 7.59 -14.25 -2.65
C GLY A 145 6.48 -14.05 -1.63
N TRP A 146 6.18 -12.79 -1.27
CA TRP A 146 5.05 -12.47 -0.38
C TRP A 146 3.70 -12.84 -0.99
N ASN A 147 3.49 -12.62 -2.29
CA ASN A 147 2.24 -13.02 -2.96
C ASN A 147 2.08 -14.54 -3.02
N ILE A 148 3.15 -15.28 -3.31
CA ILE A 148 3.14 -16.75 -3.26
C ILE A 148 2.81 -17.23 -1.86
N LEU A 149 3.48 -16.67 -0.84
CA LEU A 149 3.23 -17.04 0.55
C LEU A 149 1.79 -16.71 0.95
N LEU A 150 1.24 -15.59 0.48
CA LEU A 150 -0.15 -15.21 0.72
C LEU A 150 -1.11 -16.25 0.12
N ILE A 151 -0.92 -16.63 -1.15
CA ILE A 151 -1.72 -17.67 -1.82
C ILE A 151 -1.64 -19.00 -1.06
N VAL A 152 -0.44 -19.46 -0.72
CA VAL A 152 -0.24 -20.73 0.00
C VAL A 152 -0.87 -20.66 1.40
N SER A 153 -0.80 -19.51 2.06
CA SER A 153 -1.33 -19.35 3.42
C SER A 153 -2.86 -19.38 3.49
N PHE A 154 -3.59 -19.13 2.40
CA PHE A 154 -5.04 -19.29 2.35
C PHE A 154 -5.49 -20.73 2.62
N VAL A 155 -4.63 -21.72 2.34
CA VAL A 155 -4.88 -23.13 2.69
C VAL A 155 -5.08 -23.31 4.20
N THR A 156 -4.43 -22.49 5.03
CA THR A 156 -4.50 -22.59 6.49
C THR A 156 -5.67 -21.81 7.12
N ILE A 157 -6.54 -21.17 6.30
CA ILE A 157 -7.70 -20.31 6.67
C ILE A 157 -7.36 -19.08 7.52
N VAL A 158 -6.37 -19.16 8.42
CA VAL A 158 -6.00 -18.11 9.37
C VAL A 158 -4.62 -17.52 9.04
N GLY A 159 -3.70 -18.32 8.49
CA GLY A 159 -2.31 -17.93 8.26
C GLY A 159 -2.14 -16.72 7.32
N TRP A 160 -3.07 -16.51 6.39
CA TRP A 160 -3.05 -15.36 5.47
C TRP A 160 -3.09 -14.02 6.19
N ALA A 161 -3.71 -13.93 7.37
CA ALA A 161 -3.76 -12.68 8.13
C ALA A 161 -2.38 -12.29 8.68
N TRP A 162 -1.56 -13.26 9.11
CA TRP A 162 -0.18 -12.99 9.52
C TRP A 162 0.72 -12.72 8.31
N VAL A 163 0.52 -13.43 7.20
CA VAL A 163 1.28 -13.14 5.98
C VAL A 163 0.98 -11.72 5.49
N ALA A 164 -0.29 -11.31 5.47
CA ALA A 164 -0.69 -9.95 5.12
C ALA A 164 -0.08 -8.91 6.07
N LYS A 165 -0.07 -9.18 7.40
CA LYS A 165 0.62 -8.35 8.38
C LYS A 165 2.10 -8.19 8.03
N TYR A 166 2.82 -9.29 7.85
CA TYR A 166 4.26 -9.26 7.61
C TYR A 166 4.60 -8.66 6.24
N MET A 167 3.77 -8.88 5.24
CA MET A 167 3.87 -8.23 3.94
C MET A 167 3.69 -6.71 4.07
N ALA A 168 2.68 -6.23 4.80
CA ALA A 168 2.46 -4.81 5.06
C ALA A 168 3.63 -4.18 5.85
N GLN A 169 4.14 -4.88 6.87
CA GLN A 169 5.34 -4.46 7.60
C GLN A 169 6.57 -4.42 6.70
N TRP A 170 6.76 -5.42 5.84
CA TRP A 170 7.84 -5.44 4.87
C TRP A 170 7.71 -4.28 3.89
N ILE A 171 6.51 -3.97 3.38
CA ILE A 171 6.29 -2.81 2.51
C ILE A 171 6.71 -1.53 3.25
N CYS A 172 6.19 -1.29 4.45
CA CYS A 172 6.49 -0.08 5.22
C CYS A 172 7.99 0.09 5.51
N ARG A 173 8.68 -1.00 5.88
CA ARG A 173 10.13 -1.00 6.16
C ARG A 173 11.00 -0.77 4.93
N ASN A 174 10.48 -1.08 3.74
CA ASN A 174 11.17 -0.84 2.47
C ASN A 174 10.82 0.52 1.85
N VAL A 175 9.97 1.32 2.49
CA VAL A 175 9.83 2.74 2.18
C VAL A 175 10.96 3.49 2.90
N ARG A 176 11.91 4.02 2.13
CA ARG A 176 13.01 4.86 2.60
C ARG A 176 12.73 6.33 2.29
N GLY A 177 13.42 7.21 2.99
CA GLY A 177 13.25 8.64 2.79
C GLY A 177 13.54 9.45 4.04
N THR A 178 12.97 10.65 4.06
CA THR A 178 13.03 11.56 5.21
C THR A 178 12.25 11.06 6.43
N LEU A 179 11.26 10.18 6.21
CA LEU A 179 10.50 9.51 7.25
C LEU A 179 10.56 8.00 7.02
N SER A 180 10.57 7.22 8.09
CA SER A 180 10.36 5.78 8.05
C SER A 180 8.95 5.45 8.52
N PHE A 181 8.41 4.33 8.06
CA PHE A 181 7.09 3.85 8.46
C PHE A 181 7.18 2.48 9.10
N ASP A 182 6.36 2.23 10.11
CA ASP A 182 6.16 0.90 10.67
C ASP A 182 4.67 0.59 10.81
N PHE A 183 4.33 -0.68 10.65
CA PHE A 183 2.95 -1.15 10.67
C PHE A 183 2.69 -1.94 11.97
N THR A 184 1.81 -1.41 12.81
CA THR A 184 1.62 -1.87 14.19
C THR A 184 0.48 -2.89 14.36
N ALA A 185 -0.31 -3.13 13.32
CA ALA A 185 -1.47 -4.02 13.43
C ALA A 185 -1.07 -5.47 13.77
N THR A 186 -1.97 -6.16 14.46
CA THR A 186 -1.85 -7.60 14.72
C THR A 186 -2.52 -8.43 13.65
N GLY A 187 -2.05 -9.66 13.43
CA GLY A 187 -2.67 -10.60 12.48
C GLY A 187 -4.12 -10.94 12.89
N TRP A 188 -4.39 -10.97 14.19
CA TRP A 188 -5.75 -11.16 14.71
C TRP A 188 -6.70 -10.03 14.30
N GLU A 189 -6.27 -8.77 14.42
CA GLU A 189 -7.09 -7.63 14.00
C GLU A 189 -7.37 -7.65 12.49
N ILE A 190 -6.37 -7.99 11.67
CA ILE A 190 -6.56 -8.15 10.23
C ILE A 190 -7.60 -9.25 9.96
N LEU A 191 -7.48 -10.39 10.64
CA LEU A 191 -8.36 -11.54 10.43
C LEU A 191 -9.82 -11.18 10.68
N TRP A 192 -10.17 -10.79 11.92
CA TRP A 192 -11.58 -10.60 12.26
C TRP A 192 -12.17 -9.38 11.55
N ARG A 193 -11.40 -8.29 11.34
CA ARG A 193 -11.90 -7.11 10.63
C ARG A 193 -12.18 -7.40 9.18
N THR A 194 -11.34 -8.21 8.53
CA THR A 194 -11.60 -8.63 7.15
C THR A 194 -12.81 -9.55 7.08
N LEU A 195 -13.01 -10.45 8.04
CA LEU A 195 -14.22 -11.27 8.11
C LEU A 195 -15.48 -10.42 8.30
N VAL A 196 -15.47 -9.47 9.24
CA VAL A 196 -16.59 -8.53 9.44
C VAL A 196 -16.83 -7.68 8.19
N PHE A 197 -15.76 -7.20 7.55
CA PHE A 197 -15.84 -6.48 6.28
C PHE A 197 -16.52 -7.33 5.19
N LEU A 198 -16.09 -8.57 5.00
CA LEU A 198 -16.66 -9.47 4.00
C LEU A 198 -18.12 -9.79 4.28
N LEU A 199 -18.46 -10.16 5.52
CA LEU A 199 -19.82 -10.50 5.93
C LEU A 199 -20.77 -9.31 5.81
N ALA A 200 -20.35 -8.12 6.28
CA ALA A 200 -21.16 -6.92 6.17
C ALA A 200 -21.29 -6.45 4.71
N SER A 201 -20.23 -6.57 3.90
CA SER A 201 -20.26 -6.18 2.48
C SER A 201 -21.13 -7.07 1.59
N MET A 202 -21.57 -8.25 2.09
CA MET A 202 -22.63 -9.02 1.41
C MET A 202 -23.95 -8.23 1.33
N LEU A 203 -24.16 -7.30 2.27
CA LEU A 203 -25.24 -6.34 2.20
C LEU A 203 -24.73 -5.12 1.42
N VAL A 204 -25.41 -4.77 0.33
CA VAL A 204 -24.98 -3.67 -0.55
C VAL A 204 -24.98 -2.31 0.17
N ILE A 205 -25.96 -2.10 1.05
CA ILE A 205 -26.13 -0.84 1.78
C ILE A 205 -24.88 -0.50 2.62
N PRO A 206 -24.37 -1.35 3.53
CA PRO A 206 -23.22 -0.99 4.37
C PRO A 206 -21.87 -0.88 3.64
N ILE A 207 -21.74 -1.25 2.37
CA ILE A 207 -20.45 -1.26 1.65
C ILE A 207 -19.65 0.05 1.81
N PRO A 208 -20.22 1.26 1.60
CA PRO A 208 -19.46 2.51 1.73
C PRO A 208 -18.89 2.71 3.14
N TRP A 209 -19.67 2.40 4.17
CA TRP A 209 -19.27 2.52 5.57
C TRP A 209 -18.23 1.47 5.95
N MET A 210 -18.35 0.24 5.43
CA MET A 210 -17.37 -0.81 5.68
C MET A 210 -16.02 -0.51 5.03
N ILE A 211 -16.02 0.03 3.80
CA ILE A 211 -14.79 0.49 3.13
C ILE A 211 -14.13 1.60 3.93
N HIS A 212 -14.90 2.59 4.38
CA HIS A 212 -14.39 3.65 5.24
C HIS A 212 -13.82 3.11 6.55
N TRP A 213 -14.58 2.31 7.29
CA TRP A 213 -14.17 1.74 8.57
C TRP A 213 -12.89 0.90 8.47
N TYR A 214 -12.77 0.08 7.43
CA TYR A 214 -11.59 -0.75 7.24
C TYR A 214 -10.38 0.07 6.78
N ALA A 215 -10.57 1.01 5.85
CA ALA A 215 -9.48 1.86 5.35
C ALA A 215 -8.94 2.81 6.42
N ASP A 216 -9.84 3.44 7.19
CA ASP A 216 -9.51 4.30 8.32
C ASP A 216 -8.66 3.55 9.36
N TRP A 217 -9.13 2.36 9.75
CA TRP A 217 -8.37 1.49 10.64
C TRP A 217 -7.00 1.12 10.03
N MET A 218 -6.93 0.62 8.80
CA MET A 218 -5.67 0.21 8.16
C MET A 218 -4.64 1.35 8.11
N ILE A 219 -5.05 2.57 7.79
CA ILE A 219 -4.16 3.74 7.72
C ILE A 219 -3.69 4.13 9.12
N SER A 220 -4.56 4.07 10.14
CA SER A 220 -4.18 4.38 11.53
C SER A 220 -3.12 3.44 12.10
N GLN A 221 -2.95 2.24 11.53
CA GLN A 221 -1.92 1.27 11.94
C GLN A 221 -0.54 1.56 11.33
N ILE A 222 -0.43 2.56 10.44
CA ILE A 222 0.84 3.00 9.90
C ILE A 222 1.37 4.12 10.80
N SER A 223 2.45 3.83 11.50
CA SER A 223 3.14 4.79 12.37
C SER A 223 4.35 5.39 11.69
N VAL A 224 4.57 6.68 11.93
CA VAL A 224 5.73 7.41 11.42
C VAL A 224 6.85 7.33 12.45
N ILE A 225 8.00 6.88 11.99
CA ILE A 225 9.22 6.79 12.77
C ILE A 225 10.21 7.78 12.16
N GLN A 226 10.67 8.75 12.96
CA GLN A 226 11.74 9.63 12.52
C GLN A 226 13.07 8.85 12.62
N PRO A 227 13.85 8.72 11.54
CA PRO A 227 15.23 8.28 11.66
C PRO A 227 15.92 9.25 12.60
N GLY A 228 16.46 8.76 13.71
CA GLY A 228 17.08 9.60 14.72
C GLY A 228 18.07 10.55 14.06
N ALA A 229 17.81 11.85 14.17
CA ALA A 229 18.75 12.86 13.69
C ALA A 229 20.07 12.59 14.42
N ALA A 230 21.12 12.27 13.66
CA ALA A 230 22.47 12.36 14.19
C ALA A 230 22.63 13.81 14.65
N VAL A 231 22.65 14.02 15.96
CA VAL A 231 22.98 15.32 16.56
C VAL A 231 24.38 15.64 16.07
N ALA A 232 24.50 16.55 15.11
CA ALA A 232 25.77 17.12 14.74
C ALA A 232 26.30 17.88 15.95
N THR A 233 27.26 17.28 16.66
CA THR A 233 28.02 17.97 17.70
C THR A 233 28.89 19.01 17.02
N ALA A 234 28.57 20.29 17.24
CA ALA A 234 29.49 21.40 17.03
C ALA A 234 30.51 21.46 18.17
#